data_AF-A0A1Q3D578-F1
#
_entry.id   AF-A0A1Q3D578-F1
#
_cell.length_a   1.000
_cell.length_b   1.000
_cell.length_c   1.000
_cell.angle_alpha   90.00
_cell.angle_beta   90.00
_cell.angle_gamma   90.00
#
_symmetry.space_group_name_H-M   'P 1'
#
loop_
_entity.id
_entity.type
_entity.pdbx_description
1 polymer ?
#
loop_
_entity_poly.entity_id
_entity_poly.type
_entity_poly.pdbx_seq_one_letter_code
_entity_poly.pdbx_strand_id
1 'polypeptide(L)'
;ELRKSVELNQEDISLLKKAIHGGPSRVEGASNKFRVPEPKQFSGRRDAKELENFLWDMESYFQAIRVPEEEKVFITIMYLAGDEKLWWRARVQDDASSRRPRIETW
;
A
#
# COMPACT_ATOMS: atom_id res chain seq x y z
N GLU A 1 -31.08 -28.90 31.58
CA GLU A 1 -30.73 -28.68 30.16
C GLU A 1 -30.39 -27.22 29.84
N LEU A 2 -31.35 -26.29 29.78
CA LEU A 2 -31.09 -24.89 29.37
C LEU A 2 -29.99 -24.18 30.18
N ARG A 3 -29.98 -24.31 31.51
CA ARG A 3 -28.98 -23.65 32.36
C ARG A 3 -27.55 -24.14 32.10
N LYS A 4 -27.38 -25.45 31.90
CA LYS A 4 -26.09 -26.06 31.58
C LYS A 4 -25.58 -25.61 30.22
N SER A 5 -26.49 -25.46 29.25
CA SER A 5 -26.17 -24.96 27.91
C SER A 5 -25.74 -23.50 27.93
N VAL A 6 -26.37 -22.66 28.76
CA VAL A 6 -25.96 -21.26 28.94
C VAL A 6 -24.58 -21.16 29.57
N GLU A 7 -24.29 -21.94 30.62
CA GLU A 7 -22.98 -21.97 31.28
C GLU A 7 -21.88 -22.42 30.31
N LEU A 8 -22.11 -23.48 29.53
CA LEU A 8 -21.18 -23.95 28.51
C LEU A 8 -20.90 -22.90 27.44
N ASN A 9 -21.95 -22.25 26.92
CA ASN A 9 -21.79 -21.19 25.92
C ASN A 9 -21.04 -19.97 26.47
N GLN A 10 -21.17 -19.70 27.77
CA GLN A 10 -20.48 -18.59 28.44
C GLN A 10 -18.98 -18.88 28.61
N GLU A 11 -18.61 -20.14 28.84
CA GLU A 11 -17.23 -20.62 28.84
C GLU A 11 -16.59 -20.50 27.45
N ASP A 12 -17.27 -20.95 26.39
CA ASP A 12 -16.78 -20.84 25.01
C ASP A 12 -16.56 -19.39 24.58
N ILE A 13 -17.48 -18.48 24.91
CA ILE A 13 -17.34 -17.05 24.65
C ILE A 13 -16.14 -16.47 25.42
N SER A 14 -15.88 -16.95 26.63
CA SER A 14 -14.74 -16.49 27.43
C SER A 14 -13.39 -16.92 26.82
N LEU A 15 -13.32 -18.13 26.27
CA LEU A 15 -12.15 -18.66 25.57
C LEU A 15 -11.89 -17.90 24.27
N LEU A 16 -12.93 -17.65 23.48
CA LEU A 16 -12.86 -16.84 22.25
C LEU A 16 -12.39 -15.41 22.55
N LYS A 17 -12.94 -14.77 23.59
CA LYS A 17 -12.47 -13.45 24.03
C LYS A 17 -11.01 -13.49 24.44
N LYS A 18 -10.56 -14.50 25.18
CA LYS A 18 -9.16 -14.63 25.59
C LYS A 18 -8.22 -14.86 24.40
N ALA A 19 -8.64 -15.61 23.39
CA ALA A 19 -7.86 -15.81 22.16
C ALA A 19 -7.71 -14.51 21.34
N ILE A 20 -8.73 -13.66 21.33
CA ILE A 20 -8.70 -12.35 20.65
C ILE A 20 -7.77 -11.37 21.36
N HIS A 21 -7.77 -11.36 22.70
CA HIS A 21 -6.98 -10.40 23.49
C HIS A 21 -5.58 -10.90 23.90
N GLY A 22 -5.34 -12.20 23.85
CA GLY A 22 -4.13 -12.85 24.36
C GLY A 22 -3.60 -13.92 23.40
N GLY A 23 -3.68 -13.66 22.10
CA GLY A 23 -3.18 -14.58 21.09
C GLY A 23 -1.73 -14.98 21.39
N PRO A 24 -1.35 -16.26 21.19
CA PRO A 24 0.03 -16.68 21.34
C PRO A 24 0.86 -15.75 20.46
N SER A 25 1.92 -15.18 21.04
CA SER A 25 3.01 -14.59 20.27
C SER A 25 3.36 -15.65 19.23
N ARG A 26 2.93 -15.41 17.99
CA ARG A 26 3.20 -16.28 16.86
C ARG A 26 4.70 -16.38 16.89
N VAL A 27 5.21 -17.55 17.26
CA VAL A 27 6.60 -17.89 17.01
C VAL A 27 6.70 -17.65 15.51
N GLU A 28 7.29 -16.53 15.12
CA GLU A 28 7.66 -16.25 13.75
C GLU A 28 8.79 -17.25 13.48
N GLY A 29 8.40 -18.52 13.28
CA GLY A 29 9.17 -19.42 12.47
C GLY A 29 9.48 -18.62 11.21
N ALA A 30 10.77 -18.52 10.91
CA ALA A 30 11.33 -17.68 9.86
C ALA A 30 10.54 -17.91 8.56
N SER A 31 9.45 -17.17 8.41
CA SER A 31 8.75 -17.06 7.17
C SER A 31 9.79 -16.40 6.31
N ASN A 32 10.20 -17.09 5.26
CA ASN A 32 10.91 -16.47 4.17
C ASN A 32 9.90 -15.47 3.58
N LYS A 33 9.76 -14.30 4.23
CA LYS A 33 8.81 -13.25 3.88
C LYS A 33 9.32 -12.75 2.55
N PHE A 34 8.79 -13.31 1.46
CA PHE A 34 9.05 -12.84 0.11
C PHE A 34 8.81 -11.33 0.10
N ARG A 35 9.89 -10.56 -0.04
CA ARG A 35 9.81 -9.11 -0.13
C ARG A 35 9.54 -8.79 -1.59
N VAL A 36 8.45 -8.07 -1.82
CA VAL A 36 8.17 -7.53 -3.15
C VAL A 36 9.32 -6.57 -3.51
N PRO A 37 10.00 -6.75 -4.66
CA PRO A 37 11.03 -5.83 -5.10
C PRO A 37 10.46 -4.42 -5.31
N GLU A 38 11.17 -3.41 -4.83
CA GLU A 38 10.80 -2.01 -5.06
C GLU A 38 11.09 -1.60 -6.51
N PRO A 39 10.23 -0.79 -7.15
CA PRO A 39 10.46 -0.24 -8.48
C PRO A 39 11.73 0.62 -8.56
N LYS A 40 12.31 0.71 -9.76
CA LYS A 40 13.41 1.65 -10.01
C LYS A 40 12.90 3.08 -10.08
N GLN A 41 13.73 4.02 -9.65
CA GLN A 41 13.41 5.43 -9.81
C GLN A 41 13.45 5.85 -11.29
N PHE A 42 12.55 6.76 -11.65
CA PHE A 42 12.49 7.37 -12.97
C PHE A 42 13.02 8.80 -12.92
N SER A 43 14.09 9.06 -13.68
CA SER A 43 14.73 10.37 -13.83
C SER A 43 14.44 11.02 -15.18
N GLY A 44 13.29 10.68 -15.80
CA GLY A 44 12.79 11.22 -17.07
C GLY A 44 13.76 11.37 -18.21
N ARG A 45 14.54 10.30 -18.43
CA ARG A 45 15.12 10.09 -19.74
C ARG A 45 14.02 10.18 -20.79
N ARG A 46 14.29 10.89 -21.88
CA ARG A 46 13.38 11.00 -23.03
C ARG A 46 13.40 9.73 -23.88
N ASP A 47 13.11 8.60 -23.23
CA ASP A 47 13.01 7.27 -23.80
C ASP A 47 11.63 6.70 -23.42
N ALA A 48 10.77 6.53 -24.43
CA ALA A 48 9.42 6.03 -24.24
C ALA A 48 9.43 4.62 -23.61
N LYS A 49 10.42 3.79 -23.95
CA LYS A 49 10.52 2.43 -23.42
C LYS A 49 10.86 2.43 -21.93
N GLU A 50 11.72 3.34 -21.48
CA GLU A 50 12.03 3.46 -20.06
C GLU A 50 10.83 3.95 -19.26
N LEU A 51 10.07 4.90 -19.81
CA LEU A 51 8.83 5.36 -19.20
C LEU A 51 7.77 4.25 -19.12
N GLU A 52 7.56 3.50 -20.20
CA GLU A 52 6.62 2.37 -20.22
C GLU A 52 7.00 1.29 -19.22
N ASN A 53 8.30 0.93 -19.15
CA ASN A 53 8.78 -0.04 -18.15
C ASN A 53 8.56 0.47 -16.73
N PHE A 54 8.83 1.74 -16.45
CA PHE A 54 8.60 2.33 -15.14
C PHE A 54 7.13 2.25 -14.73
N LEU A 55 6.20 2.62 -15.62
CA LEU A 55 4.77 2.55 -15.33
C LEU A 55 4.32 1.09 -15.11
N TRP A 56 4.83 0.15 -15.89
CA TRP A 56 4.54 -1.28 -15.72
C TRP A 56 5.05 -1.82 -14.37
N ASP A 57 6.27 -1.44 -13.98
CA ASP A 57 6.88 -1.84 -12.71
C ASP A 57 6.09 -1.26 -11.53
N MET A 58 5.64 -0.01 -11.61
CA MET A 58 4.79 0.63 -10.59
C MET A 58 3.43 -0.09 -10.46
N GLU A 59 2.75 -0.36 -11.58
CA GLU A 59 1.47 -1.07 -11.55
C GLU A 59 1.61 -2.48 -10.96
N SER A 60 2.64 -3.21 -11.37
CA SER A 60 2.95 -4.55 -10.84
C SER A 60 3.24 -4.51 -9.34
N TYR A 61 3.98 -3.50 -8.89
CA TYR A 61 4.27 -3.28 -7.47
C TYR A 61 2.98 -2.99 -6.68
N PHE A 62 2.13 -2.10 -7.17
CA PHE A 62 0.85 -1.77 -6.53
C PHE A 62 -0.05 -2.99 -6.37
N GLN A 63 -0.12 -3.83 -7.40
CA GLN A 63 -0.88 -5.09 -7.34
C GLN A 63 -0.28 -6.07 -6.32
N ALA A 64 1.05 -6.19 -6.26
CA ALA A 64 1.73 -7.12 -5.37
C ALA A 64 1.57 -6.77 -3.89
N ILE A 65 1.56 -5.48 -3.53
CA ILE A 65 1.39 -5.03 -2.13
C ILE A 65 -0.01 -4.48 -1.82
N ARG A 66 -0.95 -4.54 -2.78
CA ARG A 66 -2.35 -4.12 -2.65
C ARG A 66 -2.51 -2.65 -2.24
N VAL A 67 -1.84 -1.76 -2.96
CA VAL A 67 -1.96 -0.29 -2.75
C VAL A 67 -3.38 0.20 -3.12
N PRO A 68 -4.04 0.98 -2.25
CA PRO A 68 -5.29 1.66 -2.56
C PRO A 68 -5.15 2.65 -3.72
N GLU A 69 -6.17 2.80 -4.56
CA GLU A 69 -6.13 3.64 -5.77
C GLU A 69 -5.73 5.10 -5.46
N GLU A 70 -6.26 5.64 -4.36
CA GLU A 70 -6.01 6.99 -3.87
C GLU A 70 -4.57 7.24 -3.42
N GLU A 71 -3.78 6.19 -3.14
CA GLU A 71 -2.39 6.29 -2.73
C GLU A 71 -1.40 6.10 -3.88
N LYS A 72 -1.83 5.53 -5.01
CA LYS A 72 -0.94 5.17 -6.14
C LYS A 72 -0.18 6.37 -6.67
N VAL A 73 -0.87 7.46 -6.99
CA VAL A 73 -0.23 8.69 -7.51
C VAL A 73 0.79 9.22 -6.52
N PHE A 74 0.44 9.27 -5.22
CA PHE A 74 1.35 9.70 -4.15
C PHE A 74 2.64 8.87 -4.12
N ILE A 75 2.50 7.55 -4.17
CA ILE A 75 3.63 6.63 -4.10
C ILE A 75 4.49 6.73 -5.38
N THR A 76 3.91 6.84 -6.57
CA THR A 76 4.67 7.03 -7.83
C THR A 76 5.60 8.24 -7.74
N ILE A 77 5.14 9.35 -7.14
CA ILE A 77 5.96 10.55 -6.97
C ILE A 77 7.21 10.29 -6.10
N MET A 78 7.12 9.34 -5.16
CA MET A 78 8.29 8.93 -4.35
C MET A 78 9.38 8.32 -5.22
N TYR A 79 9.00 7.62 -6.30
CA TYR A 79 9.90 7.00 -7.28
C TYR A 79 10.30 7.92 -8.44
N LEU A 80 9.77 9.14 -8.53
CA LEU A 80 10.34 10.17 -9.40
C LEU A 80 11.64 10.72 -8.81
N ALA A 81 12.62 10.95 -9.68
CA ALA A 81 13.89 11.58 -9.37
C ALA A 81 14.10 12.82 -10.26
N GLY A 82 15.21 13.53 -10.06
CA GLY A 82 15.65 14.59 -10.97
C GLY A 82 14.62 15.69 -11.24
N ASP A 83 14.59 16.12 -12.49
CA ASP A 83 13.76 17.23 -12.99
C ASP A 83 12.28 16.85 -13.03
N GLU A 84 11.95 15.56 -13.10
CA GLU A 84 10.59 15.03 -13.13
C GLU A 84 9.91 15.24 -11.79
N LYS A 85 10.65 14.98 -10.70
CA LYS A 85 10.17 15.26 -9.35
C LYS A 85 10.01 16.76 -9.10
N LEU A 86 10.91 17.58 -9.65
CA LEU A 86 10.80 19.05 -9.57
C LEU A 86 9.59 19.56 -10.33
N TRP A 87 9.38 19.08 -11.56
CA TRP A 87 8.22 19.41 -12.37
C TRP A 87 6.92 19.05 -11.66
N TRP A 88 6.84 17.86 -11.05
CA TRP A 88 5.65 17.46 -10.30
C TRP A 88 5.35 18.39 -9.12
N ARG A 89 6.37 18.76 -8.34
CA ARG A 89 6.21 19.71 -7.22
C ARG A 89 5.70 21.07 -7.71
N ALA A 90 6.27 21.58 -8.80
CA ALA A 90 5.80 22.83 -9.41
C ALA A 90 4.35 22.72 -9.89
N ARG A 91 3.98 21.59 -10.50
CA ARG A 91 2.62 21.32 -10.97
C ARG A 91 1.60 21.25 -9.82
N VAL A 92 1.95 20.64 -8.68
CA VAL A 92 1.06 20.59 -7.50
C VAL A 92 0.84 21.99 -6.90
N GLN A 93 1.88 22.83 -6.87
CA GLN A 93 1.76 24.23 -6.45
C GLN A 93 0.89 25.03 -7.43
N ASP A 94 1.09 24.83 -8.74
CA ASP A 94 0.28 25.45 -9.78
C ASP A 94 -1.19 25.06 -9.61
N ASP A 95 -1.53 23.79 -9.42
CA ASP A 95 -2.92 23.34 -9.19
C ASP A 95 -3.58 23.94 -7.94
N ALA A 96 -2.81 24.23 -6.90
CA ALA A 96 -3.34 24.90 -5.71
C ALA A 96 -3.68 26.37 -6.00
N SER A 97 -2.97 27.00 -6.93
CA SER A 97 -3.11 28.41 -7.29
C SER A 97 -4.00 28.65 -8.54
N SER A 98 -4.13 27.65 -9.39
CA SER A 98 -4.81 27.68 -10.68
C SER A 98 -5.99 26.72 -10.68
N ARG A 99 -7.01 26.99 -11.50
CA ARG A 99 -8.23 26.15 -11.58
C ARG A 99 -8.01 24.85 -12.38
N ARG A 100 -6.77 24.34 -12.44
CA ARG A 100 -6.41 23.14 -13.19
C ARG A 100 -6.89 21.88 -12.44
N PRO A 101 -7.33 20.84 -13.16
CA PRO A 101 -7.66 19.56 -12.56
C PRO A 101 -6.43 18.94 -11.88
N ARG A 102 -6.65 18.41 -10.68
CA ARG A 102 -5.64 17.62 -9.97
C ARG A 102 -5.52 16.24 -10.59
N ILE A 103 -4.31 15.71 -10.56
CA ILE A 103 -4.01 14.33 -10.95
C ILE A 103 -4.07 13.51 -9.66
N GLU A 104 -5.23 12.91 -9.38
CA GLU A 104 -5.50 12.17 -8.13
C GLU A 104 -5.69 10.67 -8.36
N THR A 105 -5.76 10.24 -9.62
CA THR A 105 -5.96 8.84 -10.03
C THR A 105 -4.80 8.40 -10.91
N TRP A 106 -4.47 7.11 -10.85
CA TRP A 106 -3.40 6.48 -11.63
C TRP A 106 -3.75 6.35 -13.11
#